data_AF-A0A3P7I9I7-F1
#
_entry.id   AF-A0A3P7I9I7-F1
#
_cell.length_a   1.000
_cell.length_b   1.000
_cell.length_c   1.000
_cell.angle_alpha   90.00
_cell.angle_beta   90.00
_cell.angle_gamma   90.00
#
_symmetry.space_group_name_H-M   'P 1'
#
loop_
_entity.id
_entity.type
_entity.pdbx_description
1 polymer ?
#
loop_
_entity_poly.entity_id
_entity_poly.type
_entity_poly.pdbx_seq_one_letter_code
_entity_poly.pdbx_strand_id
1 'polypeptide(L)'
;MTSRVPEVHNAINNRLRNIDPLWLVLGAISGTIVYMKVVRLYRRSEEPLIKRLSAYAFSQLRRLPMVKAKIEKELYGAKREILETIHKDDSDRVFITGAVLSVSFRWHELPKEGLLAGSVLELAKKYEMYGRFAINEGRVSGAVYTDRLPAHIDLLAKTFNITIGAQVYSMYAFSNPLHPDVFPGARKMEAETIRMVLNLYNAPPDSSGSLTTGGT
;
A
#
# COMPACT_ATOMS: atom_id res chain seq x y z
N MET A 1 4.17 -63.50 -5.04
CA MET A 1 5.12 -62.39 -5.32
C MET A 1 5.99 -62.19 -4.11
N THR A 2 7.15 -62.85 -4.05
CA THR A 2 8.14 -62.68 -2.99
C THR A 2 8.73 -61.27 -3.07
N SER A 3 8.75 -60.55 -1.95
CA SER A 3 9.20 -59.16 -1.94
C SER A 3 10.70 -59.10 -2.23
N ARG A 4 11.10 -58.31 -3.22
CA ARG A 4 12.52 -58.05 -3.58
C ARG A 4 13.25 -57.16 -2.56
N VAL A 5 12.59 -56.78 -1.49
CA VAL A 5 13.05 -55.85 -0.46
C VAL A 5 14.34 -56.34 0.26
N PRO A 6 14.46 -57.61 0.71
CA PRO A 6 15.65 -58.06 1.44
C PRO A 6 16.88 -58.20 0.53
N GLU A 7 16.70 -58.55 -0.74
CA GLU A 7 17.79 -58.61 -1.73
C GLU A 7 18.39 -57.22 -1.98
N VAL A 8 17.52 -56.21 -2.15
CA VAL A 8 17.95 -54.82 -2.34
C VAL A 8 18.63 -54.28 -1.08
N HIS A 9 18.09 -54.57 0.11
CA HIS A 9 18.69 -54.16 1.38
C HIS A 9 20.11 -54.70 1.55
N ASN A 10 20.30 -56.00 1.29
CA ASN A 10 21.61 -56.63 1.39
C ASN A 10 22.60 -56.10 0.35
N ALA A 11 22.14 -55.83 -0.87
CA ALA A 11 22.97 -55.25 -1.93
C ALA A 11 23.47 -53.85 -1.57
N ILE A 12 22.61 -53.00 -0.98
CA ILE A 12 22.97 -51.65 -0.53
C ILE A 12 23.96 -51.71 0.63
N ASN A 13 23.68 -52.52 1.66
CA ASN A 13 24.57 -52.65 2.81
C ASN A 13 25.96 -53.19 2.41
N ASN A 14 26.02 -54.15 1.50
CA ASN A 14 27.29 -54.68 1.01
C ASN A 14 28.11 -53.63 0.24
N ARG A 15 27.46 -52.71 -0.48
CA ARG A 15 28.16 -51.60 -1.15
C ARG A 15 28.63 -50.51 -0.19
N LEU A 16 27.84 -50.21 0.85
CA LEU A 16 28.15 -49.14 1.80
C LEU A 16 29.11 -49.57 2.91
N ARG A 17 29.31 -50.89 3.12
CA ARG A 17 30.28 -51.44 4.09
C ARG A 17 31.72 -50.96 3.91
N ASN A 18 32.10 -50.61 2.68
CA ASN A 18 33.46 -50.16 2.36
C ASN A 18 33.68 -48.66 2.59
N ILE A 19 32.66 -47.92 3.03
CA ILE A 19 32.73 -46.49 3.29
C ILE A 19 32.73 -46.28 4.80
N ASP A 20 33.59 -45.37 5.27
CA ASP A 20 33.63 -44.98 6.68
C ASP A 20 32.24 -44.48 7.14
N PRO A 21 31.71 -45.00 8.26
CA PRO A 21 30.44 -44.55 8.83
C PRO A 21 30.33 -43.04 9.00
N LEU A 22 31.42 -42.33 9.31
CA LEU A 22 31.41 -40.87 9.47
C LEU A 22 31.12 -40.15 8.15
N TRP A 23 31.72 -40.59 7.04
CA TRP A 23 31.48 -40.03 5.72
C TRP A 23 30.06 -40.30 5.22
N LEU A 24 29.48 -41.44 5.58
CA LEU A 24 28.08 -41.75 5.28
C LEU A 24 27.12 -40.80 6.01
N VAL A 25 27.35 -40.56 7.30
CA VAL A 25 26.54 -39.63 8.10
C VAL A 25 26.69 -38.20 7.60
N LEU A 26 27.92 -37.74 7.32
CA LEU A 26 28.17 -36.40 6.78
C LEU A 26 27.56 -36.23 5.39
N GLY A 27 27.65 -37.24 4.53
CA GLY A 27 27.00 -37.26 3.21
C GLY A 27 25.47 -37.18 3.30
N ALA A 28 24.86 -37.91 4.23
CA ALA A 28 23.42 -37.87 4.45
C ALA A 28 22.95 -36.51 5.00
N ILE A 29 23.67 -35.94 5.97
CA ILE A 29 23.36 -34.62 6.54
C ILE A 29 23.52 -33.52 5.48
N SER A 30 24.64 -33.50 4.76
CA SER A 30 24.90 -32.51 3.71
C SER A 30 23.89 -32.63 2.57
N GLY A 31 23.59 -33.85 2.10
CA GLY A 31 22.57 -34.10 1.09
C GLY A 31 21.18 -33.62 1.53
N THR A 32 20.81 -33.84 2.79
CA THR A 32 19.54 -33.38 3.36
C THR A 32 19.47 -31.85 3.44
N ILE A 33 20.56 -31.19 3.86
CA ILE A 33 20.64 -29.73 3.91
C ILE A 33 20.54 -29.13 2.50
N VAL A 34 21.26 -29.70 1.52
CA VAL A 34 21.21 -29.27 0.11
C VAL A 34 19.80 -29.44 -0.44
N TYR A 35 19.19 -30.61 -0.23
CA TYR A 35 17.81 -30.87 -0.64
C TYR A 35 16.82 -29.87 -0.02
N MET A 36 16.89 -29.65 1.29
CA MET A 36 16.03 -28.66 1.96
C MET A 36 16.25 -27.24 1.41
N LYS A 37 17.49 -26.84 1.10
CA LYS A 37 17.77 -25.54 0.50
C LYS A 37 17.21 -25.43 -0.92
N VAL A 38 17.34 -26.47 -1.74
CA VAL A 38 16.82 -26.49 -3.12
C VAL A 38 15.29 -26.48 -3.13
N VAL A 39 14.65 -27.29 -2.28
CA VAL A 39 13.18 -27.31 -2.14
C VAL A 39 12.66 -25.98 -1.61
N ARG A 40 13.32 -25.37 -0.62
CA ARG A 40 12.98 -24.01 -0.18
C ARG A 40 13.14 -23.02 -1.32
N LEU A 41 14.24 -23.03 -2.07
CA LEU A 41 14.48 -22.10 -3.17
C LEU A 41 13.42 -22.24 -4.29
N TYR A 42 13.01 -23.47 -4.59
CA TYR A 42 11.96 -23.77 -5.55
C TYR A 42 10.58 -23.29 -5.06
N ARG A 43 10.22 -23.62 -3.81
CA ARG A 43 8.91 -23.28 -3.21
C ARG A 43 8.78 -21.85 -2.70
N ARG A 44 9.85 -21.07 -2.61
CA ARG A 44 9.84 -19.69 -2.07
C ARG A 44 9.14 -18.68 -2.97
N SER A 45 8.90 -19.01 -4.25
CA SER A 45 8.24 -18.12 -5.19
C SER A 45 7.51 -18.94 -6.24
N GLU A 46 6.33 -18.48 -6.65
CA GLU A 46 5.51 -19.10 -7.70
C GLU A 46 5.99 -18.70 -9.12
N GLU A 47 7.00 -17.84 -9.21
CA GLU A 47 7.46 -17.34 -10.51
C GLU A 47 8.37 -18.35 -11.24
N PRO A 48 8.20 -18.51 -12.57
CA PRO A 48 9.06 -19.36 -13.40
C PRO A 48 10.56 -19.02 -13.25
N LEU A 49 11.41 -20.05 -13.22
CA LEU A 49 12.87 -19.89 -13.07
C LEU A 49 13.48 -18.96 -14.13
N ILE A 50 12.95 -18.95 -15.35
CA ILE A 50 13.41 -18.09 -16.45
C ILE A 50 13.19 -16.61 -16.12
N LYS A 51 12.05 -16.23 -15.51
CA LYS A 51 11.78 -14.85 -15.09
C LYS A 51 12.76 -14.39 -14.01
N ARG A 52 13.15 -15.29 -13.10
CA ARG A 52 14.14 -14.99 -12.05
C ARG A 52 15.52 -14.77 -12.65
N LEU A 53 15.92 -15.64 -13.59
CA LEU A 53 17.20 -15.52 -14.28
C LEU A 53 17.24 -14.26 -15.13
N SER A 54 16.15 -13.94 -15.86
CA SER A 54 16.06 -12.72 -16.66
C SER A 54 16.06 -11.48 -15.79
N ALA A 55 15.38 -11.48 -14.63
CA ALA A 55 15.42 -10.38 -13.68
C ALA A 55 16.81 -10.19 -13.08
N TYR A 56 17.52 -11.28 -12.77
CA TYR A 56 18.90 -11.23 -12.31
C TYR A 56 19.84 -10.68 -13.38
N ALA A 57 19.76 -11.21 -14.61
CA ALA A 57 20.56 -10.74 -15.74
C ALA A 57 20.28 -9.26 -16.05
N PHE A 58 19.02 -8.86 -16.07
CA PHE A 58 18.60 -7.47 -16.23
C PHE A 58 19.09 -6.59 -15.07
N SER A 59 19.12 -7.11 -13.84
CA SER A 59 19.69 -6.41 -12.69
C SER A 59 21.20 -6.21 -12.84
N GLN A 60 21.95 -7.18 -13.37
CA GLN A 60 23.38 -7.01 -13.60
C GLN A 60 23.66 -6.05 -14.77
N LEU A 61 22.88 -6.15 -15.85
CA LEU A 61 23.00 -5.27 -17.01
C LEU A 61 22.72 -3.79 -16.65
N ARG A 62 21.74 -3.53 -15.77
CA ARG A 62 21.46 -2.19 -15.22
C ARG A 62 22.60 -1.61 -14.38
N ARG A 63 23.52 -2.43 -13.88
CA ARG A 63 24.69 -1.95 -13.09
C ARG A 63 25.83 -1.43 -13.97
N LEU A 64 25.80 -1.72 -15.27
CA LEU A 64 26.80 -1.19 -16.20
C LEU A 64 26.70 0.34 -16.24
N PRO A 65 27.83 1.07 -16.20
CA PRO A 65 27.84 2.51 -16.03
C PRO A 65 27.09 3.25 -17.14
N MET A 66 27.18 2.79 -18.40
CA MET A 66 26.45 3.40 -19.52
C MET A 66 24.94 3.24 -19.41
N VAL A 67 24.46 2.06 -18.97
CA VAL A 67 23.03 1.78 -18.81
C VAL A 67 22.49 2.56 -17.61
N LYS A 68 23.23 2.55 -16.49
CA LYS A 68 22.88 3.31 -15.29
C LYS A 68 22.77 4.81 -15.59
N ALA A 69 23.75 5.39 -16.29
CA ALA A 69 23.72 6.81 -16.66
C ALA A 69 22.52 7.16 -17.55
N LYS A 70 22.15 6.28 -18.50
CA LYS A 70 20.95 6.48 -19.33
C LYS A 70 19.66 6.41 -18.49
N ILE A 71 19.56 5.43 -17.59
CA ILE A 71 18.41 5.30 -16.67
C ILE A 71 18.31 6.53 -15.76
N GLU A 72 19.42 7.01 -15.19
CA GLU A 72 19.45 8.21 -14.35
C GLU A 72 19.02 9.46 -15.11
N LYS A 73 19.42 9.60 -16.39
CA LYS A 73 18.98 10.70 -17.25
C LYS A 73 17.47 10.69 -17.46
N GLU A 74 16.88 9.54 -17.80
CA GLU A 74 15.43 9.41 -17.98
C GLU A 74 14.68 9.61 -16.66
N LEU A 75 15.19 9.04 -15.55
CA LEU A 75 14.63 9.25 -14.21
C LEU A 75 14.67 10.71 -13.79
N TYR A 76 15.73 11.45 -14.12
CA TYR A 76 15.82 12.87 -13.81
C TYR A 76 14.76 13.67 -14.58
N GLY A 77 14.59 13.38 -15.88
CA GLY A 77 13.53 13.96 -16.71
C GLY A 77 12.15 13.68 -16.16
N ALA A 78 11.83 12.40 -15.92
CA ALA A 78 10.56 11.97 -15.34
C ALA A 78 10.30 12.56 -13.95
N LYS A 79 11.33 12.60 -13.09
CA LYS A 79 11.22 13.22 -11.76
C LYS A 79 10.88 14.71 -11.87
N ARG A 80 11.53 15.42 -12.80
CA ARG A 80 11.23 16.85 -13.03
C ARG A 80 9.80 17.03 -13.54
N GLU A 81 9.38 16.25 -14.52
CA GLU A 81 8.03 16.28 -15.08
C GLU A 81 6.97 15.97 -14.03
N ILE A 82 7.19 14.95 -13.19
CA ILE A 82 6.31 14.60 -12.08
C ILE A 82 6.22 15.75 -11.08
N LEU A 83 7.36 16.33 -10.67
CA LEU A 83 7.38 17.46 -9.74
C LEU A 83 6.67 18.68 -10.32
N GLU A 84 6.89 18.99 -11.59
CA GLU A 84 6.22 20.10 -12.28
C GLU A 84 4.71 19.84 -12.38
N THR A 85 4.29 18.62 -12.65
CA THR A 85 2.88 18.26 -12.79
C THR A 85 2.14 18.27 -11.45
N ILE A 86 2.76 17.74 -10.39
CA ILE A 86 2.18 17.72 -9.04
C ILE A 86 2.10 19.14 -8.47
N HIS A 87 3.17 19.94 -8.62
CA HIS A 87 3.28 21.27 -8.03
C HIS A 87 2.94 22.41 -8.99
N LYS A 88 2.21 22.12 -10.08
CA LYS A 88 1.77 23.14 -11.05
C LYS A 88 0.86 24.19 -10.42
N ASP A 89 0.10 23.77 -9.41
CA ASP A 89 -0.92 24.58 -8.74
C ASP A 89 -0.47 25.16 -7.38
N ASP A 90 0.69 24.74 -6.86
CA ASP A 90 1.28 25.28 -5.64
C ASP A 90 1.81 26.69 -5.89
N SER A 91 1.14 27.69 -5.31
CA SER A 91 1.41 29.11 -5.58
C SER A 91 2.80 29.56 -5.14
N ASP A 92 3.33 29.01 -4.05
CA ASP A 92 4.63 29.38 -3.49
C ASP A 92 5.70 28.30 -3.62
N ARG A 93 5.30 27.04 -3.91
CA ARG A 93 6.16 25.84 -3.90
C ARG A 93 6.99 25.70 -2.62
N VAL A 94 6.49 26.26 -1.51
CA VAL A 94 7.16 26.20 -0.21
C VAL A 94 6.52 25.09 0.60
N PHE A 95 7.37 24.15 1.01
CA PHE A 95 6.96 23.02 1.85
C PHE A 95 7.51 23.17 3.26
N ILE A 96 6.85 22.52 4.21
CA ILE A 96 7.36 22.43 5.58
C ILE A 96 8.63 21.58 5.55
N THR A 97 9.75 22.15 5.99
CA THR A 97 11.02 21.46 6.17
C THR A 97 11.54 21.65 7.59
N GLY A 98 12.46 20.78 8.05
CA GLY A 98 13.04 20.80 9.41
C GLY A 98 13.65 22.12 9.87
N ALA A 99 13.97 23.02 8.94
CA ALA A 99 14.10 24.46 9.18
C ALA A 99 12.89 25.16 8.54
N VAL A 100 12.13 25.87 9.37
CA VAL A 100 10.92 26.63 9.00
C VAL A 100 11.13 27.38 7.68
N LEU A 101 10.36 26.98 6.66
CA LEU A 101 10.35 27.50 5.29
C LEU A 101 11.71 27.51 4.57
N SER A 102 11.97 26.48 3.75
CA SER A 102 13.00 26.55 2.72
C SER A 102 12.38 26.49 1.33
N VAL A 103 12.83 27.37 0.43
CA VAL A 103 12.51 27.39 -1.01
C VAL A 103 13.18 26.21 -1.76
N SER A 104 13.87 25.33 -1.03
CA SER A 104 14.52 24.15 -1.59
C SER A 104 13.61 22.92 -1.42
N PHE A 105 13.39 22.18 -2.51
CA PHE A 105 12.66 20.90 -2.61
C PHE A 105 13.31 19.75 -1.81
N ARG A 106 13.76 20.00 -0.58
CA ARG A 106 14.30 19.00 0.35
C ARG A 106 13.21 18.58 1.33
N TRP A 107 12.32 17.74 0.83
CA TRP A 107 11.25 16.97 1.48
C TRP A 107 11.64 16.06 2.68
N HIS A 108 12.70 16.37 3.42
CA HIS A 108 13.46 15.30 4.09
C HIS A 108 13.44 15.33 5.61
N GLU A 109 12.84 16.34 6.24
CA GLU A 109 12.92 16.47 7.70
C GLU A 109 11.60 16.97 8.29
N LEU A 110 11.09 16.21 9.27
CA LEU A 110 10.04 16.68 10.16
C LEU A 110 10.54 17.94 10.91
N PRO A 111 9.65 18.91 11.20
CA PRO A 111 9.98 20.00 12.11
C PRO A 111 10.60 19.46 13.41
N LYS A 112 11.69 20.08 13.86
CA LYS A 112 12.37 19.68 15.11
C LYS A 112 11.47 19.83 16.34
N GLU A 113 10.53 20.77 16.27
CA GLU A 113 9.53 21.04 17.29
C GLU A 113 8.13 20.94 16.69
N GLY A 114 7.17 20.48 17.49
CA GLY A 114 5.77 20.38 17.06
C GLY A 114 5.17 21.76 16.80
N LEU A 115 4.47 21.91 15.68
CA LEU A 115 3.73 23.13 15.39
C LEU A 115 2.52 23.26 16.32
N LEU A 116 2.21 24.49 16.72
CA LEU A 116 0.98 24.80 17.44
C LEU A 116 -0.25 24.53 16.56
N ALA A 117 -1.34 24.05 17.16
CA ALA A 117 -2.58 23.76 16.43
C ALA A 117 -3.08 24.97 15.61
N GLY A 118 -2.96 26.18 16.15
CA GLY A 118 -3.31 27.42 15.43
C GLY A 118 -2.49 27.62 14.15
N SER A 119 -1.18 27.40 14.21
CA SER A 119 -0.29 27.49 13.05
C SER A 119 -0.58 26.42 12.00
N VAL A 120 -0.95 25.20 12.42
CA VAL A 120 -1.38 24.13 11.51
C VAL A 120 -2.68 24.52 10.78
N LEU A 121 -3.64 25.11 11.51
CA LEU A 121 -4.89 25.59 10.92
C LEU A 121 -4.68 26.77 9.95
N GLU A 122 -3.79 27.71 10.27
CA GLU A 122 -3.41 28.79 9.37
C GLU A 122 -2.76 28.26 8.09
N LEU A 123 -1.90 27.25 8.22
CA LEU A 123 -1.28 26.62 7.07
C LEU A 123 -2.30 25.88 6.20
N ALA A 124 -3.25 25.16 6.82
CA ALA A 124 -4.35 24.52 6.11
C ALA A 124 -5.20 25.54 5.33
N LYS A 125 -5.52 26.70 5.95
CA LYS A 125 -6.22 27.81 5.28
C LYS A 125 -5.43 28.37 4.11
N LYS A 126 -4.11 28.53 4.27
CA LYS A 126 -3.23 28.97 3.17
C LYS A 126 -3.29 27.99 1.99
N TYR A 127 -3.24 26.68 2.25
CA TYR A 127 -3.30 25.66 1.20
C TYR A 127 -4.68 25.56 0.54
N GLU A 128 -5.76 25.82 1.28
CA GLU A 128 -7.11 25.94 0.70
C GLU A 128 -7.16 27.03 -0.39
N MET A 129 -6.40 28.12 -0.22
CA MET A 129 -6.30 29.21 -1.20
C MET A 129 -5.56 28.81 -2.49
N TYR A 130 -4.91 27.64 -2.57
CA TYR A 130 -4.27 27.18 -3.81
C TYR A 130 -5.29 26.71 -4.86
N GLY A 131 -6.55 26.49 -4.45
CA GLY A 131 -7.63 26.18 -5.36
C GLY A 131 -7.86 27.28 -6.40
N ARG A 132 -7.49 27.02 -7.67
CA ARG A 132 -7.65 27.97 -8.79
C ARG A 132 -9.01 27.91 -9.47
N PHE A 133 -9.72 26.80 -9.28
CA PHE A 133 -10.98 26.55 -9.98
C PHE A 133 -12.17 27.01 -9.15
N ALA A 134 -13.10 27.71 -9.78
CA ALA A 134 -14.38 28.09 -9.20
C ALA A 134 -15.32 26.87 -9.13
N ILE A 135 -14.99 25.90 -8.24
CA ILE A 135 -15.77 24.69 -8.01
C ILE A 135 -17.22 25.04 -7.62
N ASN A 136 -17.38 26.08 -6.79
CA ASN A 136 -18.69 26.57 -6.34
C ASN A 136 -19.57 27.11 -7.48
N GLU A 137 -18.97 27.48 -8.61
CA GLU A 137 -19.67 27.98 -9.79
C GLU A 137 -19.95 26.86 -10.82
N GLY A 138 -19.71 25.60 -10.46
CA GLY A 138 -19.96 24.46 -11.36
C GLY A 138 -19.01 24.37 -12.55
N ARG A 139 -17.87 25.09 -12.53
CA ARG A 139 -16.91 25.12 -13.65
C ARG A 139 -15.97 23.90 -13.69
N VAL A 140 -16.21 22.89 -12.86
CA VAL A 140 -15.37 21.68 -12.78
C VAL A 140 -16.27 20.45 -12.92
N SER A 141 -16.05 19.67 -13.98
CA SER A 141 -16.80 18.44 -14.25
C SER A 141 -16.36 17.30 -13.31
N GLY A 142 -17.32 16.62 -12.68
CA GLY A 142 -17.13 15.32 -12.01
C GLY A 142 -16.23 15.27 -10.76
N ALA A 143 -15.74 16.41 -10.25
CA ALA A 143 -14.81 16.46 -9.12
C ALA A 143 -15.49 16.54 -7.75
N VAL A 144 -16.60 17.28 -7.65
CA VAL A 144 -17.40 17.43 -6.42
C VAL A 144 -18.86 17.19 -6.79
N TYR A 145 -19.46 16.18 -6.18
CA TYR A 145 -20.78 15.65 -6.57
C TYR A 145 -21.96 16.33 -5.86
N THR A 146 -21.68 17.18 -4.88
CA THR A 146 -22.70 17.92 -4.13
C THR A 146 -22.44 19.41 -4.20
N ASP A 147 -23.50 20.20 -4.03
CA ASP A 147 -23.36 21.64 -3.99
C ASP A 147 -22.63 22.08 -2.71
N ARG A 148 -21.83 23.13 -2.85
CA ARG A 148 -21.19 23.82 -1.74
C ARG A 148 -22.12 24.92 -1.20
N LEU A 149 -23.43 24.69 -1.23
CA LEU A 149 -24.40 25.61 -0.65
C LEU A 149 -24.18 25.69 0.86
N PRO A 150 -24.38 26.86 1.48
CA PRO A 150 -24.25 27.01 2.92
C PRO A 150 -25.03 25.95 3.69
N ALA A 151 -26.27 25.59 3.29
CA ALA A 151 -27.06 24.57 3.97
C ALA A 151 -26.47 23.14 3.88
N HIS A 152 -25.84 22.78 2.75
CA HIS A 152 -25.24 21.46 2.54
C HIS A 152 -23.84 21.37 3.17
N ILE A 153 -23.06 22.45 3.08
CA ILE A 153 -21.83 22.64 3.86
C ILE A 153 -22.16 22.69 5.35
N ASP A 154 -23.28 23.27 5.76
CA ASP A 154 -23.69 23.31 7.16
C ASP A 154 -23.94 21.89 7.62
N LEU A 155 -24.73 21.09 6.89
CA LEU A 155 -24.94 19.65 7.15
C LEU A 155 -23.60 18.88 7.31
N LEU A 156 -22.61 19.18 6.47
CA LEU A 156 -21.35 18.43 6.39
C LEU A 156 -20.20 18.98 7.26
N ALA A 157 -20.09 20.28 7.52
CA ALA A 157 -18.79 20.90 7.82
C ALA A 157 -18.73 22.19 8.67
N LYS A 158 -19.80 22.96 8.94
CA LYS A 158 -19.56 24.32 9.46
C LYS A 158 -19.29 24.46 10.97
N THR A 159 -18.04 24.83 11.25
CA THR A 159 -17.46 25.31 12.51
C THR A 159 -18.10 26.63 12.97
N PHE A 160 -19.13 26.55 13.82
CA PHE A 160 -19.33 27.43 15.00
C PHE A 160 -20.60 27.10 15.79
N ASN A 161 -21.44 26.17 15.33
CA ASN A 161 -22.48 25.51 16.14
C ASN A 161 -22.80 24.13 15.54
N ILE A 162 -21.96 23.15 15.90
CA ILE A 162 -22.28 21.72 16.06
C ILE A 162 -23.18 21.12 14.94
N THR A 163 -22.57 20.57 13.87
CA THR A 163 -23.32 19.86 12.80
C THR A 163 -23.00 18.37 12.64
N ILE A 164 -23.94 17.64 12.03
CA ILE A 164 -24.05 16.18 12.06
C ILE A 164 -22.86 15.49 11.39
N GLY A 165 -22.40 15.92 10.21
CA GLY A 165 -21.30 15.25 9.49
C GLY A 165 -19.97 15.27 10.25
N ALA A 166 -19.52 16.46 10.66
CA ALA A 166 -18.31 16.63 11.46
C ALA A 166 -18.43 15.99 12.86
N GLN A 167 -19.63 16.01 13.47
CA GLN A 167 -19.87 15.31 14.73
C GLN A 167 -19.78 13.79 14.57
N VAL A 168 -20.41 13.22 13.54
CA VAL A 168 -20.35 11.79 13.27
C VAL A 168 -18.91 11.39 13.00
N TYR A 169 -18.17 12.14 12.16
CA TYR A 169 -16.74 11.89 11.98
C TYR A 169 -15.99 11.98 13.31
N SER A 170 -16.21 13.02 14.13
CA SER A 170 -15.55 13.15 15.43
C SER A 170 -15.89 12.03 16.41
N MET A 171 -17.13 11.54 16.42
CA MET A 171 -17.59 10.43 17.27
C MET A 171 -16.95 9.10 16.85
N TYR A 172 -16.74 8.92 15.55
CA TYR A 172 -16.22 7.69 14.96
C TYR A 172 -14.77 7.79 14.46
N ALA A 173 -14.06 8.88 14.76
CA ALA A 173 -12.70 9.15 14.26
C ALA A 173 -11.68 8.07 14.65
N PHE A 174 -11.91 7.40 15.79
CA PHE A 174 -11.09 6.30 16.28
C PHE A 174 -11.74 4.93 16.10
N SER A 175 -12.89 4.86 15.41
CA SER A 175 -13.52 3.59 15.09
C SER A 175 -12.73 2.86 14.01
N ASN A 176 -12.57 1.54 14.18
CA ASN A 176 -11.88 0.68 13.24
C ASN A 176 -12.76 -0.55 12.94
N PRO A 177 -13.34 -0.67 11.72
CA PRO A 177 -14.20 -1.79 11.35
C PRO A 177 -13.56 -3.18 11.48
N LEU A 178 -12.23 -3.28 11.61
CA LEU A 178 -11.51 -4.53 11.90
C LEU A 178 -11.88 -5.12 13.29
N HIS A 179 -12.39 -4.30 14.20
CA HIS A 179 -12.79 -4.69 15.56
C HIS A 179 -14.31 -4.48 15.77
N PRO A 180 -15.17 -5.30 15.14
CA PRO A 180 -16.62 -5.15 15.19
C PRO A 180 -17.23 -5.36 16.59
N ASP A 181 -16.52 -6.07 17.46
CA ASP A 181 -16.82 -6.26 18.88
C ASP A 181 -16.57 -4.98 19.70
N VAL A 182 -15.53 -4.21 19.35
CA VAL A 182 -15.18 -2.95 20.00
C VAL A 182 -16.02 -1.78 19.44
N PHE A 183 -16.31 -1.79 18.13
CA PHE A 183 -17.04 -0.73 17.44
C PHE A 183 -18.36 -1.23 16.81
N PRO A 184 -19.29 -1.78 17.59
CA PRO A 184 -20.53 -2.37 17.06
C PRO A 184 -21.44 -1.33 16.38
N GLY A 185 -21.34 -0.06 16.77
CA GLY A 185 -22.06 1.06 16.14
C GLY A 185 -21.62 1.32 14.71
N ALA A 186 -20.31 1.34 14.45
CA ALA A 186 -19.77 1.49 13.09
C ALA A 186 -20.22 0.33 12.20
N ARG A 187 -20.00 -0.91 12.65
CA ARG A 187 -20.46 -2.13 11.97
C ARG A 187 -21.98 -2.12 11.67
N LYS A 188 -22.79 -1.58 12.58
CA LYS A 188 -24.24 -1.43 12.36
C LYS A 188 -24.55 -0.43 11.25
N MET A 189 -23.93 0.76 11.27
CA MET A 189 -24.11 1.78 10.23
C MET A 189 -23.67 1.27 8.86
N GLU A 190 -22.58 0.50 8.78
CA GLU A 190 -22.14 -0.14 7.54
C GLU A 190 -23.21 -1.10 6.99
N ALA A 191 -23.74 -1.98 7.84
CA ALA A 191 -24.77 -2.94 7.46
C ALA A 191 -26.07 -2.27 7.01
N GLU A 192 -26.50 -1.21 7.69
CA GLU A 192 -27.69 -0.42 7.33
C GLU A 192 -27.49 0.30 6.00
N THR A 193 -26.31 0.86 5.75
CA THR A 193 -25.97 1.51 4.47
C THR A 193 -26.01 0.51 3.31
N ILE A 194 -25.41 -0.67 3.49
CA ILE A 194 -25.46 -1.75 2.49
C ILE A 194 -26.92 -2.13 2.21
N ARG A 195 -27.75 -2.30 3.26
CA ARG A 195 -29.17 -2.65 3.07
C ARG A 195 -29.95 -1.56 2.37
N MET A 196 -29.72 -0.28 2.69
CA MET A 196 -30.37 0.84 2.00
C MET A 196 -30.04 0.84 0.51
N VAL A 197 -28.77 0.61 0.14
CA VAL A 197 -28.35 0.54 -1.27
C VAL A 197 -28.93 -0.70 -1.96
N LEU A 198 -28.90 -1.88 -1.33
CA LEU A 198 -29.53 -3.08 -1.89
C LEU A 198 -31.03 -2.86 -2.18
N ASN A 199 -31.74 -2.21 -1.25
CA ASN A 199 -33.14 -1.86 -1.42
C ASN A 199 -33.33 -0.85 -2.57
N LEU A 200 -32.45 0.15 -2.69
CA LEU A 200 -32.48 1.12 -3.79
C LEU A 200 -32.37 0.46 -5.17
N TYR A 201 -31.59 -0.63 -5.28
CA TYR A 201 -31.44 -1.42 -6.50
C TYR A 201 -32.44 -2.57 -6.64
N ASN A 202 -33.46 -2.65 -5.77
CA ASN A 202 -34.45 -3.74 -5.74
C ASN A 202 -33.82 -5.14 -5.68
N ALA A 203 -32.72 -5.27 -4.93
CA ALA A 203 -32.03 -6.54 -4.79
C ALA A 203 -32.88 -7.58 -4.04
N PRO A 204 -32.79 -8.88 -4.38
CA PRO A 204 -33.42 -9.97 -3.64
C PRO A 204 -33.12 -9.93 -2.13
N PRO A 205 -34.02 -10.44 -1.26
CA PRO A 205 -33.84 -10.36 0.20
C PRO A 205 -32.53 -10.97 0.73
N ASP A 206 -32.06 -12.04 0.09
CA ASP A 206 -30.83 -12.79 0.37
C ASP A 206 -29.56 -12.12 -0.17
N SER A 207 -29.70 -10.98 -0.85
CA SER A 207 -28.55 -10.21 -1.33
C SER A 207 -27.72 -9.67 -0.16
N SER A 208 -26.41 -9.63 -0.39
CA SER A 208 -25.42 -9.11 0.55
C SER A 208 -24.47 -8.14 -0.17
N GLY A 209 -23.64 -7.45 0.61
CA GLY A 209 -22.67 -6.51 0.09
C GLY A 209 -21.62 -6.16 1.14
N SER A 210 -20.67 -5.33 0.74
CA SER A 210 -19.66 -4.74 1.62
C SER A 210 -19.50 -3.27 1.24
N LEU A 211 -19.13 -2.44 2.20
CA LEU A 211 -18.58 -1.14 1.90
C LEU A 211 -17.13 -1.28 1.44
N THR A 212 -16.73 -0.37 0.56
CA THR A 212 -15.36 -0.23 0.02
C THR A 212 -14.95 1.23 0.14
N THR A 213 -13.68 1.53 -0.10
CA THR A 213 -13.15 2.90 -0.03
C THR A 213 -13.47 3.74 -1.27
N GLY A 214 -13.95 3.11 -2.35
CA GLY A 214 -14.24 3.74 -3.64
C GLY A 214 -14.65 2.71 -4.70
N GLY A 215 -14.87 3.18 -5.93
CA GLY A 215 -15.33 2.33 -7.04
C GLY A 215 -14.23 1.59 -7.81
N THR A 216 -12.98 2.06 -7.77
CA THR A 216 -11.80 1.47 -8.43
C THR A 216 -11.17 0.38 -7.58
#